data_AF-F4W8M2-F1
#
_entry.id   AF-F4W8M2-F1
#
_cell.length_a   1.000
_cell.length_b   1.000
_cell.length_c   1.000
_cell.angle_alpha   90.00
_cell.angle_beta   90.00
_cell.angle_gamma   90.00
#
_symmetry.space_group_name_H-M   'P 1'
#
loop_
_entity.id
_entity.type
_entity.pdbx_description
1 polymer ?
#
loop_
_entity_poly.entity_id
_entity_poly.type
_entity_poly.pdbx_seq_one_letter_code
_entity_poly.pdbx_strand_id
1 'polypeptide(L)'
;MSILVTRELEKHTKIRSSNLFISASFSCGSQVDKVGIFEHLALRPFIISRVEGVITTDFVGFRNPRVYHNATLPRYRRLFSRQEDNPRSLREIHAGMFTANAKIIKSGGSEPDQFEASISNALLELEMNSDLKSHLRELYITKAKELETNNKKSIIIYVPMPKLKAFQKIQTRLVRELEKKFSGKHVMFVGERKILPKPTRKTRTKNKQKRPRSRTLTSVYDALLEDIVYPVEIVGKRIRVKLDGSQVIKVHLDKNEQTNIEHKVDTFASVYKQLTGRDVTFEFPESYV
;
A
#
# COMPACT_ATOMS: atom_id res chain seq x y z
N MET A 1 22.71 -55.47 -52.55
CA MET A 1 23.96 -55.13 -51.85
C MET A 1 23.59 -54.17 -50.72
N SER A 2 23.16 -54.55 -49.52
CA SER A 2 23.35 -55.76 -48.71
C SER A 2 24.80 -56.11 -48.37
N ILE A 3 25.02 -56.30 -47.05
CA ILE A 3 26.20 -56.77 -46.27
C ILE A 3 26.82 -55.67 -45.37
N LEU A 4 27.01 -55.83 -44.04
CA LEU A 4 26.40 -56.69 -42.98
C LEU A 4 26.87 -56.17 -41.57
N VAL A 5 26.20 -56.58 -40.47
CA VAL A 5 26.79 -56.93 -39.10
C VAL A 5 27.45 -55.81 -38.23
N THR A 6 27.34 -55.70 -36.89
CA THR A 6 26.53 -56.21 -35.73
C THR A 6 26.69 -55.17 -34.57
N ARG A 7 25.82 -54.91 -33.57
CA ARG A 7 24.92 -55.67 -32.66
C ARG A 7 25.58 -56.29 -31.40
N GLU A 8 25.43 -55.61 -30.25
CA GLU A 8 25.44 -56.12 -28.85
C GLU A 8 24.82 -54.98 -27.97
N LEU A 9 23.83 -55.07 -27.06
CA LEU A 9 23.47 -56.02 -25.97
C LEU A 9 24.54 -56.04 -24.86
N GLU A 10 24.29 -55.81 -23.55
CA GLU A 10 23.19 -56.22 -22.64
C GLU A 10 23.02 -55.21 -21.44
N LYS A 11 21.79 -54.87 -20.98
CA LYS A 11 20.93 -55.42 -19.88
C LYS A 11 20.91 -54.62 -18.54
N HIS A 12 19.69 -54.58 -18.01
CA HIS A 12 19.19 -54.06 -16.72
C HIS A 12 20.04 -54.23 -15.44
N THR A 13 19.89 -53.27 -14.52
CA THR A 13 19.42 -53.54 -13.13
C THR A 13 18.62 -52.35 -12.57
N LYS A 14 17.75 -52.62 -11.59
CA LYS A 14 16.78 -51.69 -10.99
C LYS A 14 16.90 -51.77 -9.47
N ILE A 15 17.47 -50.76 -8.81
CA ILE A 15 17.68 -50.75 -7.36
C ILE A 15 17.05 -49.49 -6.74
N ARG A 16 16.33 -49.68 -5.62
CA ARG A 16 15.72 -48.63 -4.81
C ARG A 16 16.79 -47.94 -3.96
N SER A 17 16.74 -46.61 -3.83
CA SER A 17 17.43 -45.88 -2.76
C SER A 17 16.42 -45.36 -1.74
N SER A 18 16.46 -45.93 -0.54
CA SER A 18 15.70 -45.48 0.63
C SER A 18 16.61 -44.67 1.56
N ASN A 19 16.07 -43.59 2.13
CA ASN A 19 16.48 -42.93 3.37
C ASN A 19 17.97 -42.58 3.57
N LEU A 20 18.25 -41.28 3.72
CA LEU A 20 19.15 -40.85 4.80
C LEU A 20 18.72 -39.50 5.39
N PHE A 21 18.65 -39.45 6.71
CA PHE A 21 18.50 -38.22 7.49
C PHE A 21 19.81 -37.40 7.42
N ILE A 22 19.70 -36.07 7.53
CA ILE A 22 20.84 -35.20 7.87
C ILE A 22 20.46 -34.41 9.13
N SER A 23 21.13 -34.72 10.24
CA SER A 23 21.15 -33.92 11.45
C SER A 23 22.34 -32.96 11.40
N ALA A 24 22.09 -31.66 11.55
CA ALA A 24 23.16 -30.66 11.65
C ALA A 24 23.62 -30.52 13.11
N SER A 25 24.89 -30.85 13.36
CA SER A 25 25.56 -30.64 14.64
C SER A 25 26.41 -29.37 14.57
N PHE A 26 26.15 -28.37 15.41
CA PHE A 26 27.11 -27.31 15.71
C PHE A 26 26.98 -26.89 17.18
N SER A 27 28.04 -27.11 17.94
CA SER A 27 28.21 -26.66 19.32
C SER A 27 29.70 -26.49 19.59
N CYS A 28 30.13 -25.28 19.95
CA CYS A 28 31.18 -24.94 20.92
C CYS A 28 31.35 -23.41 20.92
N GLY A 29 31.55 -22.77 22.07
CA GLY A 29 31.74 -21.32 22.15
C GLY A 29 31.36 -20.71 23.51
N SER A 30 31.95 -21.21 24.59
CA SER A 30 31.84 -20.65 25.94
C SER A 30 32.88 -19.54 26.17
N GLN A 31 32.49 -18.45 26.83
CA GLN A 31 33.17 -17.93 28.03
C GLN A 31 32.26 -16.88 28.72
N VAL A 32 32.34 -16.79 30.04
CA VAL A 32 31.62 -15.81 30.87
C VAL A 32 32.64 -15.14 31.77
N ASP A 33 32.61 -13.80 31.87
CA ASP A 33 33.31 -13.05 32.92
C ASP A 33 32.39 -11.98 33.55
N LYS A 34 32.69 -11.61 34.79
CA LYS A 34 31.80 -10.92 35.74
C LYS A 34 32.38 -9.59 36.26
N VAL A 35 31.55 -8.86 37.03
CA VAL A 35 31.84 -7.97 38.20
C VAL A 35 31.55 -6.46 38.02
N GLY A 36 30.90 -5.87 39.05
CA GLY A 36 30.62 -4.43 39.27
C GLY A 36 29.12 -4.09 39.19
N ILE A 37 28.25 -4.22 40.21
CA ILE A 37 28.17 -3.64 41.58
C ILE A 37 28.01 -2.10 41.62
N PHE A 38 26.78 -1.56 41.80
CA PHE A 38 26.28 -0.89 43.04
C PHE A 38 24.80 -0.42 42.91
N GLU A 39 24.21 -0.06 44.05
CA GLU A 39 22.79 0.24 44.39
C GLU A 39 22.12 1.44 43.63
N HIS A 40 20.80 1.75 43.69
CA HIS A 40 19.86 1.82 44.83
C HIS A 40 18.33 1.83 44.51
N LEU A 41 17.56 1.18 45.40
CA LEU A 41 16.27 1.58 46.05
C LEU A 41 14.86 1.53 45.38
N ALA A 42 13.91 1.20 46.29
CA ALA A 42 12.41 1.27 46.28
C ALA A 42 11.64 0.23 45.41
N LEU A 43 10.91 -0.80 45.92
CA LEU A 43 9.96 -0.98 47.06
C LEU A 43 8.66 -0.14 46.92
N ARG A 44 7.42 -0.66 47.05
CA ARG A 44 6.86 -1.95 47.58
C ARG A 44 5.44 -2.26 46.98
N PRO A 45 4.80 -3.43 47.26
CA PRO A 45 3.69 -4.00 46.47
C PRO A 45 2.28 -3.88 47.11
N PHE A 46 1.23 -4.40 46.44
CA PHE A 46 -0.10 -4.63 47.02
C PHE A 46 -0.69 -6.06 46.81
N ILE A 47 -0.93 -6.67 47.97
CA ILE A 47 -1.63 -7.89 48.43
C ILE A 47 -2.72 -8.55 47.53
N ILE A 48 -2.80 -9.89 47.63
CA ILE A 48 -3.88 -10.78 47.16
C ILE A 48 -4.70 -11.32 48.37
N SER A 49 -6.04 -11.36 48.24
CA SER A 49 -6.99 -12.25 48.96
C SER A 49 -8.22 -12.42 48.03
N ARG A 50 -8.65 -13.60 47.54
CA ARG A 50 -9.26 -14.78 48.24
C ARG A 50 -10.54 -14.35 49.00
N VAL A 51 -11.75 -14.87 48.77
CA VAL A 51 -12.23 -16.29 48.81
C VAL A 51 -13.56 -16.47 48.02
N GLU A 52 -13.85 -17.72 47.62
CA GLU A 52 -15.10 -18.43 47.18
C GLU A 52 -16.50 -17.74 47.25
N GLY A 53 -17.55 -18.16 46.51
CA GLY A 53 -17.65 -19.22 45.49
C GLY A 53 -19.09 -19.53 45.00
N VAL A 54 -19.17 -19.96 43.73
CA VAL A 54 -20.08 -20.93 43.04
C VAL A 54 -21.57 -21.14 43.48
N ILE A 55 -22.47 -21.19 42.48
CA ILE A 55 -23.57 -22.17 42.20
C ILE A 55 -24.82 -21.50 41.56
N THR A 56 -25.43 -22.28 40.67
CA THR A 56 -26.53 -22.12 39.69
C THR A 56 -27.93 -21.79 40.30
N THR A 57 -29.09 -21.69 39.63
CA THR A 57 -29.61 -22.14 38.30
C THR A 57 -30.95 -21.41 37.96
N ASP A 58 -31.42 -21.50 36.71
CA ASP A 58 -32.82 -21.64 36.24
C ASP A 58 -33.96 -20.57 36.33
N PHE A 59 -34.54 -20.33 35.14
CA PHE A 59 -35.97 -20.28 34.73
C PHE A 59 -37.03 -19.32 35.36
N VAL A 60 -37.65 -18.55 34.43
CA VAL A 60 -39.10 -18.20 34.30
C VAL A 60 -39.76 -17.20 35.27
N GLY A 61 -40.45 -16.21 34.68
CA GLY A 61 -41.80 -15.84 35.16
C GLY A 61 -42.19 -14.36 35.23
N PHE A 62 -42.94 -13.89 34.22
CA PHE A 62 -44.09 -12.96 34.33
C PHE A 62 -44.29 -12.10 35.60
N ARG A 63 -44.34 -10.75 35.44
CA ARG A 63 -45.60 -9.94 35.54
C ARG A 63 -45.38 -8.45 35.25
N ASN A 64 -46.48 -7.78 34.91
CA ASN A 64 -46.58 -6.40 34.40
C ASN A 64 -46.66 -5.31 35.52
N PRO A 65 -46.57 -4.01 35.20
CA PRO A 65 -46.11 -2.96 36.12
C PRO A 65 -47.23 -2.29 36.94
N ARG A 66 -46.84 -1.51 37.98
CA ARG A 66 -47.67 -0.43 38.54
C ARG A 66 -46.86 0.82 38.87
N VAL A 67 -47.46 1.96 38.51
CA VAL A 67 -47.09 3.34 38.85
C VAL A 67 -47.39 3.62 40.32
N TYR A 68 -46.56 4.41 40.99
CA TYR A 68 -47.03 5.33 42.05
C TYR A 68 -46.30 6.68 42.02
N HIS A 69 -46.97 7.67 42.58
CA HIS A 69 -46.71 9.10 42.41
C HIS A 69 -45.75 9.73 43.42
N ASN A 70 -45.13 10.82 42.98
CA ASN A 70 -44.87 12.07 43.70
C ASN A 70 -44.40 12.01 45.17
N ALA A 71 -43.16 12.42 45.42
CA ALA A 71 -42.76 13.08 46.66
C ALA A 71 -41.88 14.29 46.37
N THR A 72 -42.18 15.42 47.01
CA THR A 72 -41.56 16.74 46.77
C THR A 72 -40.27 16.97 47.58
N LEU A 73 -39.46 17.89 47.06
CA LEU A 73 -38.14 18.33 47.54
C LEU A 73 -38.11 18.79 49.01
N PRO A 74 -36.89 18.88 49.57
CA PRO A 74 -36.47 20.14 50.18
C PRO A 74 -35.26 20.78 49.48
N ARG A 75 -35.29 22.10 49.32
CA ARG A 75 -34.16 22.91 48.81
C ARG A 75 -33.05 22.99 49.87
N TYR A 76 -31.80 22.84 49.45
CA TYR A 76 -30.67 23.53 50.09
C TYR A 76 -29.98 24.48 49.08
N ARG A 77 -29.46 25.59 49.60
CA ARG A 77 -29.21 26.82 48.82
C ARG A 77 -27.73 27.24 48.86
N ARG A 78 -27.01 26.99 47.76
CA ARG A 78 -25.67 27.56 47.40
C ARG A 78 -24.56 27.20 48.42
N LEU A 79 -23.29 27.08 48.03
CA LEU A 79 -22.39 28.15 47.60
C LEU A 79 -21.12 27.52 46.98
N PHE A 80 -20.44 28.26 46.09
CA PHE A 80 -19.01 28.18 45.68
C PHE A 80 -18.31 26.78 45.68
N SER A 81 -17.72 26.27 44.59
CA SER A 81 -17.03 26.99 43.51
C SER A 81 -17.09 26.23 42.17
N ARG A 82 -17.31 26.96 41.08
CA ARG A 82 -17.15 26.45 39.72
C ARG A 82 -15.67 26.52 39.35
N GLN A 83 -14.92 25.44 39.62
CA GLN A 83 -13.63 25.24 38.96
C GLN A 83 -13.93 24.97 37.48
N GLU A 84 -13.70 25.97 36.65
CA GLU A 84 -13.68 25.78 35.20
C GLU A 84 -12.36 25.07 34.86
N ASP A 85 -12.45 23.76 34.59
CA ASP A 85 -11.34 22.98 34.05
C ASP A 85 -10.92 23.60 32.71
N ASN A 86 -9.87 24.42 32.79
CA ASN A 86 -9.39 25.29 31.74
C ASN A 86 -8.85 24.44 30.55
N PRO A 87 -9.54 24.36 29.40
CA PRO A 87 -9.16 23.45 28.31
C PRO A 87 -8.06 24.07 27.43
N ARG A 88 -7.03 24.63 28.06
CA ARG A 88 -5.90 25.32 27.40
C ARG A 88 -4.64 24.47 27.26
N SER A 89 -4.50 23.39 28.03
CA SER A 89 -3.36 22.46 27.92
C SER A 89 -3.41 21.47 26.73
N LEU A 90 -4.51 21.47 25.96
CA LEU A 90 -4.67 20.62 24.75
C LEU A 90 -4.77 21.42 23.44
N ARG A 91 -4.34 22.68 23.44
CA ARG A 91 -4.33 23.55 22.23
C ARG A 91 -2.98 24.24 21.95
N GLU A 92 -1.90 23.80 22.60
CA GLU A 92 -0.55 24.38 22.45
C GLU A 92 0.52 23.40 21.90
N ILE A 93 0.11 22.37 21.13
CA ILE A 93 1.02 21.52 20.33
C ILE A 93 0.73 21.66 18.82
N HIS A 94 0.32 22.86 18.38
CA HIS A 94 0.04 23.17 16.97
C HIS A 94 1.01 24.22 16.37
N ALA A 95 2.19 24.38 17.00
CA ALA A 95 3.30 25.16 16.48
C ALA A 95 4.57 24.30 16.46
N GLY A 96 5.24 24.19 15.30
CA GLY A 96 6.66 23.82 15.25
C GLY A 96 7.05 22.35 15.15
N MET A 97 6.30 21.48 14.44
CA MET A 97 6.86 20.21 13.94
C MET A 97 6.78 20.12 12.41
N PHE A 98 7.83 20.60 11.73
CA PHE A 98 8.12 20.19 10.36
C PHE A 98 8.66 18.76 10.37
N THR A 99 7.76 17.77 10.51
CA THR A 99 8.15 16.38 10.27
C THR A 99 8.37 16.19 8.77
N ALA A 100 9.60 15.85 8.37
CA ALA A 100 9.94 15.59 6.96
C ALA A 100 9.07 14.47 6.33
N ASN A 101 8.39 13.69 7.16
CA ASN A 101 7.57 12.55 6.81
C ASN A 101 6.05 12.83 6.88
N ALA A 102 5.61 14.08 7.04
CA ALA A 102 4.20 14.44 7.25
C ALA A 102 3.24 13.96 6.14
N LYS A 103 3.74 13.71 4.93
CA LYS A 103 2.93 13.32 3.75
C LYS A 103 3.10 11.87 3.30
N ILE A 104 3.92 11.07 3.97
CA ILE A 104 4.13 9.66 3.63
C ILE A 104 3.59 8.72 4.72
N ILE A 105 2.76 7.75 4.32
CA ILE A 105 2.23 6.71 5.20
C ILE A 105 2.44 5.35 4.53
N LYS A 106 3.51 4.65 4.94
CA LYS A 106 3.82 3.32 4.40
C LYS A 106 2.86 2.24 4.90
N SER A 107 2.48 1.36 3.97
CA SER A 107 1.72 0.14 4.28
C SER A 107 2.54 -0.79 5.18
N GLY A 108 2.27 -0.80 6.49
CA GLY A 108 2.97 -1.65 7.47
C GLY A 108 3.95 -0.91 8.38
N GLY A 109 3.97 0.43 8.39
CA GLY A 109 4.70 1.22 9.39
C GLY A 109 6.23 1.21 9.28
N SER A 110 6.78 0.71 8.16
CA SER A 110 8.21 0.81 7.88
C SER A 110 8.64 2.26 7.63
N GLU A 111 9.91 2.56 7.91
CA GLU A 111 10.49 3.89 7.73
C GLU A 111 10.53 4.32 6.25
N PRO A 112 10.38 5.61 5.95
CA PRO A 112 10.45 6.14 4.58
C PRO A 112 11.88 6.11 4.03
N ASP A 113 12.02 5.90 2.73
CA ASP A 113 13.32 5.97 2.05
C ASP A 113 13.73 7.44 1.82
N GLN A 114 15.02 7.71 1.62
CA GLN A 114 15.56 9.07 1.42
C GLN A 114 14.90 9.79 0.23
N PHE A 115 14.66 9.05 -0.86
CA PHE A 115 13.97 9.55 -2.04
C PHE A 115 12.49 9.88 -1.74
N GLU A 116 11.82 9.04 -0.96
CA GLU A 116 10.41 9.23 -0.59
C GLU A 116 10.24 10.39 0.40
N ALA A 117 11.17 10.55 1.35
CA ALA A 117 11.24 11.72 2.24
C ALA A 117 11.43 13.02 1.44
N SER A 118 12.26 13.00 0.38
CA SER A 118 12.43 14.15 -0.52
C SER A 118 11.12 14.54 -1.23
N ILE A 119 10.31 13.56 -1.64
CA ILE A 119 8.99 13.82 -2.25
C ILE A 119 7.97 14.28 -1.19
N SER A 120 8.00 13.71 0.02
CA SER A 120 7.18 14.15 1.16
C SER A 120 7.43 15.63 1.50
N ASN A 121 8.70 16.05 1.55
CA ASN A 121 9.10 17.45 1.74
C ASN A 121 8.60 18.36 0.62
N ALA A 122 8.73 17.96 -0.64
CA ALA A 122 8.22 18.74 -1.78
C ALA A 122 6.69 18.93 -1.72
N LEU A 123 5.93 17.90 -1.32
CA LEU A 123 4.48 18.00 -1.14
C LEU A 123 4.08 18.91 0.05
N LEU A 124 4.87 18.91 1.12
CA LEU A 124 4.67 19.81 2.27
C LEU A 124 4.93 21.26 1.88
N GLU A 125 6.00 21.54 1.15
CA GLU A 125 6.32 22.88 0.65
C GLU A 125 5.18 23.43 -0.25
N LEU A 126 4.64 22.58 -1.13
CA LEU A 126 3.49 22.94 -1.98
C LEU A 126 2.20 23.18 -1.19
N GLU A 127 1.97 22.49 -0.06
CA GLU A 127 0.84 22.80 0.83
C GLU A 127 0.99 24.18 1.50
N MET A 128 2.22 24.61 1.79
CA MET A 128 2.45 25.92 2.43
C MET A 128 2.32 27.09 1.46
N ASN A 129 2.86 26.93 0.25
CA ASN A 129 3.12 28.04 -0.68
C ASN A 129 2.08 28.22 -1.80
N SER A 130 1.04 27.36 -1.89
CA SER A 130 0.09 27.39 -3.02
C SER A 130 -1.38 27.32 -2.62
N ASP A 131 -2.26 27.76 -3.54
CA ASP A 131 -3.72 27.63 -3.42
C ASP A 131 -4.21 26.17 -3.31
N LEU A 132 -3.33 25.19 -3.60
CA LEU A 132 -3.64 23.76 -3.48
C LEU A 132 -3.66 23.27 -2.02
N LYS A 133 -3.33 24.14 -1.05
CA LYS A 133 -3.34 23.88 0.40
C LYS A 133 -4.61 23.20 0.91
N SER A 134 -5.78 23.63 0.43
CA SER A 134 -7.09 23.08 0.82
C SER A 134 -7.25 21.61 0.42
N HIS A 135 -6.71 21.23 -0.74
CA HIS A 135 -6.77 19.86 -1.25
C HIS A 135 -5.62 18.98 -0.72
N LEU A 136 -4.40 19.52 -0.63
CA LEU A 136 -3.21 18.78 -0.22
C LEU A 136 -3.24 18.36 1.25
N ARG A 137 -3.92 19.10 2.14
CA ARG A 137 -3.96 18.81 3.58
C ARG A 137 -4.34 17.37 3.92
N GLU A 138 -5.40 16.84 3.29
CA GLU A 138 -5.89 15.47 3.54
C GLU A 138 -5.18 14.38 2.71
N LEU A 139 -4.32 14.77 1.78
CA LEU A 139 -3.67 13.87 0.85
C LEU A 139 -2.32 13.42 1.39
N TYR A 140 -2.03 12.15 1.18
CA TYR A 140 -0.77 11.49 1.53
C TYR A 140 -0.43 10.46 0.45
N ILE A 141 0.84 10.14 0.36
CA ILE A 141 1.40 9.13 -0.54
C ILE A 141 1.78 7.88 0.26
N THR A 142 1.78 6.71 -0.36
CA THR A 142 2.19 5.47 0.33
C THR A 142 3.64 5.09 0.06
N LYS A 143 4.09 5.26 -1.19
CA LYS A 143 5.43 4.90 -1.67
C LYS A 143 5.82 5.81 -2.82
N ALA A 144 7.09 5.96 -3.10
CA ALA A 144 7.57 6.53 -4.36
C ALA A 144 8.77 5.74 -4.91
N LYS A 145 8.94 5.76 -6.23
CA LYS A 145 10.04 5.08 -6.92
C LYS A 145 10.56 5.95 -8.05
N GLU A 146 11.88 6.06 -8.16
CA GLU A 146 12.54 6.52 -9.37
C GLU A 146 12.77 5.31 -10.29
N LEU A 147 12.41 5.44 -11.57
CA LEU A 147 12.67 4.46 -12.62
C LEU A 147 13.54 5.09 -13.72
N GLU A 148 14.57 4.38 -14.15
CA GLU A 148 15.42 4.81 -15.26
C GLU A 148 14.82 4.32 -16.58
N THR A 149 14.61 5.24 -17.52
CA THR A 149 13.86 5.03 -18.76
C THR A 149 14.63 5.64 -19.93
N ASN A 150 15.33 4.82 -20.72
CA ASN A 150 16.00 5.22 -21.97
C ASN A 150 16.75 6.56 -21.83
N ASN A 151 17.65 6.65 -20.85
CA ASN A 151 18.47 7.82 -20.47
C ASN A 151 17.74 8.98 -19.75
N LYS A 152 16.41 8.93 -19.57
CA LYS A 152 15.63 9.87 -18.74
C LYS A 152 15.17 9.19 -17.45
N LYS A 153 15.32 9.85 -16.30
CA LYS A 153 14.74 9.35 -15.03
C LYS A 153 13.29 9.81 -14.89
N SER A 154 12.40 8.89 -14.51
CA SER A 154 10.96 9.13 -14.33
C SER A 154 10.56 8.77 -12.89
N ILE A 155 9.64 9.53 -12.31
CA ILE A 155 9.23 9.40 -10.90
C ILE A 155 7.80 8.87 -10.84
N ILE A 156 7.60 7.79 -10.09
CA ILE A 156 6.29 7.17 -9.85
C ILE A 156 5.92 7.36 -8.39
N ILE A 157 4.79 8.02 -8.15
CA ILE A 157 4.25 8.26 -6.82
C ILE A 157 3.03 7.35 -6.63
N TYR A 158 3.10 6.47 -5.63
CA TYR A 158 1.99 5.59 -5.27
C TYR A 158 1.01 6.29 -4.33
N VAL A 159 -0.25 6.33 -4.76
CA VAL A 159 -1.35 7.00 -4.07
C VAL A 159 -2.29 5.96 -3.47
N PRO A 160 -2.79 6.14 -2.23
CA PRO A 160 -3.83 5.27 -1.68
C PRO A 160 -5.08 5.29 -2.59
N MET A 161 -5.55 4.11 -3.02
CA MET A 161 -6.72 3.98 -3.89
C MET A 161 -7.94 4.86 -3.50
N PRO A 162 -8.32 5.01 -2.21
CA PRO A 162 -9.44 5.88 -1.82
C PRO A 162 -9.21 7.38 -2.10
N LYS A 163 -7.95 7.84 -2.16
CA LYS A 163 -7.58 9.25 -2.38
C LYS A 163 -7.21 9.55 -3.85
N LEU A 164 -7.08 8.54 -4.71
CA LEU A 164 -6.74 8.66 -6.14
C LEU A 164 -7.60 9.70 -6.87
N LYS A 165 -8.93 9.63 -6.73
CA LYS A 165 -9.87 10.60 -7.35
C LYS A 165 -9.70 12.04 -6.86
N ALA A 166 -9.18 12.24 -5.64
CA ALA A 166 -8.90 13.57 -5.12
C ALA A 166 -7.57 14.13 -5.66
N PHE A 167 -6.56 13.27 -5.87
CA PHE A 167 -5.35 13.64 -6.60
C PHE A 167 -5.66 14.03 -8.04
N GLN A 168 -6.45 13.25 -8.79
CA GLN A 168 -6.81 13.53 -10.19
C GLN A 168 -7.28 14.98 -10.41
N LYS A 169 -8.20 15.48 -9.56
CA LYS A 169 -8.72 16.86 -9.62
C LYS A 169 -7.64 17.97 -9.64
N ILE A 170 -6.49 17.71 -9.02
CA ILE A 170 -5.37 18.67 -8.90
C ILE A 170 -4.12 18.21 -9.65
N GLN A 171 -4.14 17.02 -10.26
CA GLN A 171 -2.97 16.32 -10.79
C GLN A 171 -2.29 17.11 -11.92
N THR A 172 -3.04 17.77 -12.80
CA THR A 172 -2.47 18.60 -13.87
C THR A 172 -1.65 19.78 -13.35
N ARG A 173 -1.98 20.32 -12.16
CA ARG A 173 -1.21 21.38 -11.49
C ARG A 173 -0.07 20.78 -10.67
N LEU A 174 -0.33 19.74 -9.88
CA LEU A 174 0.69 19.08 -9.06
C LEU A 174 1.85 18.51 -9.89
N VAL A 175 1.57 17.86 -11.02
CA VAL A 175 2.61 17.33 -11.91
C VAL A 175 3.52 18.46 -12.38
N ARG A 176 2.98 19.61 -12.81
CA ARG A 176 3.79 20.75 -13.26
C ARG A 176 4.71 21.30 -12.16
N GLU A 177 4.22 21.44 -10.93
CA GLU A 177 5.04 21.94 -9.82
C GLU A 177 6.11 20.92 -9.37
N LEU A 178 5.78 19.63 -9.36
CA LEU A 178 6.76 18.58 -9.06
C LEU A 178 7.80 18.42 -10.18
N GLU A 179 7.41 18.50 -11.45
CA GLU A 179 8.34 18.45 -12.59
C GLU A 179 9.31 19.63 -12.56
N LYS A 180 8.88 20.85 -12.18
CA LYS A 180 9.80 21.98 -11.93
C LYS A 180 10.81 21.68 -10.81
N LYS A 181 10.34 21.12 -9.68
CA LYS A 181 11.18 20.81 -8.51
C LYS A 181 12.19 19.69 -8.78
N PHE A 182 11.81 18.68 -9.57
CA PHE A 182 12.64 17.51 -9.89
C PHE A 182 13.34 17.61 -11.25
N SER A 183 13.86 18.80 -11.59
CA SER A 183 14.74 19.03 -12.77
C SER A 183 14.12 18.61 -14.12
N GLY A 184 12.79 18.70 -14.27
CA GLY A 184 12.08 18.31 -15.50
C GLY A 184 11.91 16.80 -15.68
N LYS A 185 12.26 15.96 -14.70
CA LYS A 185 11.95 14.52 -14.70
C LYS A 185 10.44 14.30 -14.73
N HIS A 186 9.96 13.39 -15.57
CA HIS A 186 8.52 13.13 -15.68
C HIS A 186 7.95 12.53 -14.39
N VAL A 187 6.86 13.11 -13.87
CA VAL A 187 6.21 12.66 -12.62
C VAL A 187 4.83 12.08 -12.93
N MET A 188 4.58 10.86 -12.42
CA MET A 188 3.38 10.07 -12.69
C MET A 188 2.77 9.56 -11.38
N PHE A 189 1.44 9.68 -11.25
CA PHE A 189 0.71 9.19 -10.08
C PHE A 189 0.05 7.85 -10.41
N VAL A 190 0.22 6.84 -9.54
CA VAL A 190 -0.37 5.51 -9.71
C VAL A 190 -1.06 5.06 -8.42
N GLY A 191 -2.30 4.63 -8.52
CA GLY A 191 -3.06 4.04 -7.42
C GLY A 191 -2.45 2.72 -6.94
N GLU A 192 -2.15 2.62 -5.64
CA GLU A 192 -1.66 1.39 -5.04
C GLU A 192 -2.74 0.30 -5.06
N ARG A 193 -2.61 -0.63 -6.01
CA ARG A 193 -3.54 -1.74 -6.24
C ARG A 193 -2.95 -3.08 -5.77
N LYS A 194 -3.68 -3.78 -4.90
CA LYS A 194 -3.28 -5.13 -4.43
C LYS A 194 -3.82 -6.23 -5.35
N ILE A 195 -2.93 -6.87 -6.12
CA ILE A 195 -3.24 -8.08 -6.90
C ILE A 195 -3.33 -9.28 -5.93
N LEU A 196 -4.44 -10.03 -5.97
CA LEU A 196 -4.53 -11.33 -5.30
C LEU A 196 -4.07 -12.47 -6.24
N PRO A 197 -3.64 -13.64 -5.74
CA PRO A 197 -3.43 -14.80 -6.61
C PRO A 197 -4.76 -15.31 -7.21
N LYS A 198 -4.70 -16.00 -8.36
CA LYS A 198 -5.86 -16.75 -8.88
C LYS A 198 -6.07 -17.97 -7.97
N PRO A 199 -7.28 -18.18 -7.40
CA PRO A 199 -7.54 -19.39 -6.65
C PRO A 199 -7.46 -20.59 -7.61
N THR A 200 -6.55 -21.51 -7.32
CA THR A 200 -6.41 -22.80 -8.02
C THR A 200 -6.88 -23.93 -7.10
N ARG A 201 -7.17 -25.12 -7.66
CA ARG A 201 -7.57 -26.31 -6.89
C ARG A 201 -6.51 -26.73 -5.85
N LYS A 202 -5.24 -26.35 -6.03
CA LYS A 202 -4.10 -26.65 -5.14
C LYS A 202 -3.79 -25.53 -4.12
N THR A 203 -4.66 -24.53 -3.94
CA THR A 203 -4.37 -23.40 -3.05
C THR A 203 -4.38 -23.84 -1.58
N ARG A 204 -3.22 -23.82 -0.91
CA ARG A 204 -3.03 -24.29 0.48
C ARG A 204 -3.97 -23.59 1.47
N THR A 205 -4.21 -22.29 1.29
CA THR A 205 -5.14 -21.51 2.11
C THR A 205 -6.48 -21.36 1.39
N LYS A 206 -7.51 -22.05 1.88
CA LYS A 206 -8.88 -21.92 1.33
C LYS A 206 -9.45 -20.55 1.70
N ASN A 207 -9.51 -19.64 0.73
CA ASN A 207 -10.12 -18.32 0.93
C ASN A 207 -11.60 -18.48 1.31
N LYS A 208 -12.00 -17.97 2.49
CA LYS A 208 -13.41 -17.98 2.95
C LYS A 208 -14.34 -17.16 2.04
N GLN A 209 -13.81 -16.11 1.40
CA GLN A 209 -14.53 -15.19 0.53
C GLN A 209 -14.10 -15.30 -0.94
N LYS A 210 -15.03 -14.99 -1.86
CA LYS A 210 -14.75 -14.91 -3.30
C LYS A 210 -13.75 -13.77 -3.59
N ARG A 211 -12.81 -14.00 -4.51
CA ARG A 211 -11.89 -12.95 -4.99
C ARG A 211 -12.69 -11.86 -5.73
N PRO A 212 -12.59 -10.56 -5.34
CA PRO A 212 -13.25 -9.49 -6.07
C PRO A 212 -12.56 -9.20 -7.41
N ARG A 213 -13.34 -8.81 -8.42
CA ARG A 213 -12.86 -8.56 -9.80
C ARG A 213 -11.82 -7.45 -9.88
N SER A 214 -11.95 -6.39 -9.08
CA SER A 214 -11.00 -5.27 -8.98
C SER A 214 -9.60 -5.68 -8.51
N ARG A 215 -9.45 -6.83 -7.82
CA ARG A 215 -8.15 -7.40 -7.41
C ARG A 215 -7.69 -8.50 -8.37
N THR A 216 -8.13 -8.47 -9.64
CA THR A 216 -7.63 -9.33 -10.73
C THR A 216 -6.42 -8.72 -11.42
N LEU A 217 -5.47 -9.54 -11.88
CA LEU A 217 -4.27 -9.06 -12.57
C LEU A 217 -4.66 -8.20 -13.78
N THR A 218 -5.57 -8.71 -14.63
CA THR A 218 -6.08 -7.98 -15.80
C THR A 218 -6.71 -6.64 -15.42
N SER A 219 -7.67 -6.63 -14.47
CA SER A 219 -8.33 -5.39 -14.03
C SER A 219 -7.38 -4.38 -13.39
N VAL A 220 -6.32 -4.84 -12.73
CA VAL A 220 -5.28 -3.97 -12.15
C VAL A 220 -4.39 -3.41 -13.25
N TYR A 221 -4.04 -4.18 -14.27
CA TYR A 221 -3.20 -3.72 -15.39
C TYR A 221 -3.94 -2.74 -16.30
N ASP A 222 -5.23 -2.97 -16.56
CA ASP A 222 -6.07 -2.04 -17.31
C ASP A 222 -6.17 -0.69 -16.57
N ALA A 223 -6.52 -0.72 -15.28
CA ALA A 223 -6.61 0.49 -14.45
C ALA A 223 -5.24 1.16 -14.16
N LEU A 224 -4.13 0.45 -14.39
CA LEU A 224 -2.77 1.01 -14.26
C LEU A 224 -2.34 1.73 -15.55
N LEU A 225 -2.87 1.35 -16.73
CA LEU A 225 -2.75 2.16 -17.95
C LEU A 225 -3.49 3.48 -17.81
N GLU A 226 -4.73 3.45 -17.30
CA GLU A 226 -5.57 4.64 -17.08
C GLU A 226 -4.86 5.67 -16.18
N ASP A 227 -4.29 5.25 -15.05
CA ASP A 227 -3.55 6.13 -14.14
C ASP A 227 -2.30 6.75 -14.77
N ILE A 228 -1.54 5.96 -15.55
CA ILE A 228 -0.28 6.35 -16.18
C ILE A 228 -0.46 7.50 -17.16
N VAL A 229 -1.58 7.50 -17.88
CA VAL A 229 -1.86 8.41 -19.02
C VAL A 229 -2.62 9.67 -18.58
N TYR A 230 -3.20 9.69 -17.37
CA TYR A 230 -3.96 10.83 -16.84
C TYR A 230 -3.15 12.16 -16.95
N PRO A 231 -3.70 13.23 -17.55
CA PRO A 231 -5.13 13.54 -17.73
C PRO A 231 -5.86 12.84 -18.89
N VAL A 232 -5.17 12.28 -19.88
CA VAL A 232 -5.84 11.79 -21.10
C VAL A 232 -6.64 10.53 -20.88
N GLU A 233 -7.84 10.51 -21.48
CA GLU A 233 -8.68 9.32 -21.56
C GLU A 233 -8.24 8.41 -22.71
N ILE A 234 -8.31 7.09 -22.47
CA ILE A 234 -7.98 6.07 -23.46
C ILE A 234 -9.23 5.82 -24.33
N VAL A 235 -9.18 6.29 -25.58
CA VAL A 235 -10.26 6.12 -26.58
C VAL A 235 -10.42 4.65 -26.98
N GLY A 236 -9.32 3.90 -27.03
CA GLY A 236 -9.37 2.50 -27.45
C GLY A 236 -8.13 1.69 -27.10
N LYS A 237 -8.25 0.37 -27.13
CA LYS A 237 -7.15 -0.56 -26.84
C LYS A 237 -7.26 -1.79 -27.75
N ARG A 238 -6.24 -2.02 -28.57
CA ARG A 238 -6.12 -3.20 -29.45
C ARG A 238 -4.88 -4.00 -29.07
N ILE A 239 -4.95 -5.33 -29.13
CA ILE A 239 -3.80 -6.21 -28.87
C ILE A 239 -3.38 -6.84 -30.18
N ARG A 240 -2.18 -6.52 -30.66
CA ARG A 240 -1.57 -7.17 -31.83
C ARG A 240 -0.76 -8.37 -31.34
N VAL A 241 -1.14 -9.56 -31.79
CA VAL A 241 -0.32 -10.77 -31.66
C VAL A 241 0.60 -10.86 -32.88
N LYS A 242 1.90 -11.05 -32.66
CA LYS A 242 2.90 -11.30 -33.71
C LYS A 242 2.94 -12.79 -34.06
N LEU A 243 3.60 -13.15 -35.17
CA LEU A 243 3.80 -14.56 -35.57
C LEU A 243 4.57 -15.34 -34.49
N ASP A 244 5.49 -14.68 -33.77
CA ASP A 244 6.25 -15.24 -32.65
C ASP A 244 5.41 -15.49 -31.38
N GLY A 245 4.08 -15.28 -31.43
CA GLY A 245 3.16 -15.36 -30.29
C GLY A 245 3.24 -14.19 -29.30
N SER A 246 4.25 -13.32 -29.42
CA SER A 246 4.41 -12.13 -28.58
C SER A 246 3.27 -11.12 -28.82
N GLN A 247 2.83 -10.46 -27.74
CA GLN A 247 1.69 -9.55 -27.76
C GLN A 247 2.15 -8.11 -27.51
N VAL A 248 1.76 -7.20 -28.40
CA VAL A 248 1.96 -5.76 -28.23
C VAL A 248 0.60 -5.09 -28.08
N ILE A 249 0.40 -4.37 -26.98
CA ILE A 249 -0.82 -3.63 -26.71
C ILE A 249 -0.69 -2.26 -27.36
N LYS A 250 -1.52 -1.94 -28.36
CA LYS A 250 -1.63 -0.59 -28.91
C LYS A 250 -2.78 0.15 -28.23
N VAL A 251 -2.48 1.27 -27.61
CA VAL A 251 -3.43 2.09 -26.86
C VAL A 251 -3.66 3.38 -27.63
N HIS A 252 -4.93 3.66 -27.94
CA HIS A 252 -5.34 4.87 -28.64
C HIS A 252 -5.70 5.95 -27.62
N LEU A 253 -5.00 7.08 -27.72
CA LEU A 253 -5.17 8.24 -26.87
C LEU A 253 -6.06 9.29 -27.56
N ASP A 254 -6.70 10.17 -26.78
CA ASP A 254 -7.45 11.27 -27.41
C ASP A 254 -6.51 12.25 -28.15
N LYS A 255 -6.92 12.64 -29.35
CA LYS A 255 -6.16 13.50 -30.26
C LYS A 255 -6.14 14.96 -29.78
N ASN A 256 -7.18 15.40 -29.05
CA ASN A 256 -7.30 16.78 -28.56
C ASN A 256 -6.16 17.20 -27.62
N GLU A 257 -5.58 16.24 -26.89
CA GLU A 257 -4.51 16.48 -25.92
C GLU A 257 -3.12 16.09 -26.43
N GLN A 258 -2.98 15.72 -27.71
CA GLN A 258 -1.72 15.24 -28.31
C GLN A 258 -0.53 16.16 -27.99
N THR A 259 -0.68 17.47 -28.23
CA THR A 259 0.36 18.48 -28.01
C THR A 259 0.91 18.53 -26.57
N ASN A 260 0.08 18.16 -25.59
CA ASN A 260 0.45 18.21 -24.17
C ASN A 260 1.18 16.94 -23.69
N ILE A 261 1.04 15.81 -24.38
CA ILE A 261 1.40 14.48 -23.86
C ILE A 261 2.32 13.67 -24.79
N GLU A 262 2.39 14.01 -26.09
CA GLU A 262 3.27 13.35 -27.07
C GLU A 262 4.72 13.20 -26.56
N HIS A 263 5.26 14.22 -25.90
CA HIS A 263 6.62 14.20 -25.33
C HIS A 263 6.82 13.25 -24.12
N LYS A 264 5.74 12.67 -23.57
CA LYS A 264 5.75 11.68 -22.45
C LYS A 264 5.41 10.25 -22.89
N VAL A 265 4.98 10.04 -24.14
CA VAL A 265 4.51 8.73 -24.64
C VAL A 265 5.55 7.62 -24.45
N ASP A 266 6.82 7.88 -24.77
CA ASP A 266 7.91 6.90 -24.62
C ASP A 266 8.16 6.51 -23.16
N THR A 267 7.96 7.45 -22.23
CA THR A 267 8.14 7.17 -20.80
C THR A 267 6.98 6.38 -20.23
N PHE A 268 5.75 6.63 -20.67
CA PHE A 268 4.58 5.82 -20.31
C PHE A 268 4.76 4.35 -20.75
N ALA A 269 5.26 4.12 -21.97
CA ALA A 269 5.48 2.77 -22.50
C ALA A 269 6.56 2.03 -21.68
N SER A 270 7.66 2.71 -21.39
CA SER A 270 8.79 2.16 -20.62
C SER A 270 8.42 1.88 -19.16
N VAL A 271 7.72 2.80 -18.50
CA VAL A 271 7.21 2.65 -17.14
C VAL A 271 6.24 1.46 -17.05
N TYR A 272 5.28 1.36 -17.99
CA TYR A 272 4.35 0.24 -17.98
C TYR A 272 5.06 -1.11 -18.19
N LYS A 273 6.05 -1.15 -19.09
CA LYS A 273 6.89 -2.33 -19.32
C LYS A 273 7.65 -2.75 -18.06
N GLN A 274 8.24 -1.81 -17.31
CA GLN A 274 8.94 -2.11 -16.06
C GLN A 274 7.98 -2.56 -14.93
N LEU A 275 6.77 -2.01 -14.86
CA LEU A 275 5.78 -2.38 -13.84
C LEU A 275 5.05 -3.71 -14.11
N THR A 276 4.88 -4.10 -15.38
CA THR A 276 4.01 -5.23 -15.77
C THR A 276 4.69 -6.31 -16.61
N GLY A 277 5.86 -6.05 -17.17
CA GLY A 277 6.54 -6.94 -18.12
C GLY A 277 5.87 -7.03 -19.50
N ARG A 278 4.95 -6.11 -19.84
CA ARG A 278 4.21 -6.12 -21.10
C ARG A 278 4.57 -4.94 -21.99
N ASP A 279 4.69 -5.19 -23.30
CA ASP A 279 4.96 -4.15 -24.29
C ASP A 279 3.67 -3.39 -24.65
N VAL A 280 3.76 -2.06 -24.58
CA VAL A 280 2.71 -1.10 -24.95
C VAL A 280 3.27 -0.08 -25.94
N THR A 281 2.45 0.31 -26.91
CA THR A 281 2.69 1.45 -27.80
C THR A 281 1.47 2.37 -27.75
N PHE A 282 1.66 3.65 -27.48
CA PHE A 282 0.58 4.64 -27.55
C PHE A 282 0.53 5.25 -28.95
N GLU A 283 -0.67 5.46 -29.48
CA GLU A 283 -0.93 5.99 -30.81
C GLU A 283 -2.06 7.02 -30.71
N PHE A 284 -1.99 8.10 -31.49
CA PHE A 284 -3.12 9.02 -31.66
C PHE A 284 -3.89 8.58 -32.92
N PRO A 285 -5.19 8.26 -32.81
CA PRO A 285 -5.97 7.85 -33.98
C PRO A 285 -6.22 9.05 -34.89
N GLU A 286 -6.09 8.85 -36.19
CA GLU A 286 -6.61 9.81 -37.15
C GLU A 286 -8.14 9.81 -37.12
N SER A 287 -8.72 11.00 -37.20
CA SER A 287 -10.15 11.18 -37.37
C SER A 287 -10.55 10.63 -38.73
N TYR A 288 -11.40 9.60 -38.75
CA TYR A 288 -12.02 9.11 -39.98
C TYR A 288 -12.84 10.25 -40.60
N VAL A 289 -12.40 10.69 -41.80
CA VAL A 289 -13.10 11.66 -42.67
C VAL A 289 -13.99 10.89 -43.64
#